data_AF-A0A8R7UDC7-F1
#
_entry.id   AF-A0A8R7UDC7-F1
#
_cell.length_a   1.000
_cell.length_b   1.000
_cell.length_c   1.000
_cell.angle_alpha   90.00
_cell.angle_beta   90.00
_cell.angle_gamma   90.00
#
_symmetry.space_group_name_H-M   'P 1'
#
loop_
_entity.id
_entity.type
_entity.pdbx_description
1 polymer ?
#
loop_
_entity_poly.entity_id
_entity_poly.type
_entity_poly.pdbx_seq_one_letter_code
_entity_poly.pdbx_strand_id
1 'polypeptide(L)' 'MIQNCTEKQYHPAEVAHILDSALSRLQPCSSQNVPIFREIEMCMGIVKNQMLALIYTHP' A
#
# COMPACT_ATOMS: atom_id res chain seq x y z
N MET A 1 1.07 18.86 11.77
CA MET A 1 2.32 19.14 11.05
C MET A 1 2.58 17.93 10.15
N ILE A 2 2.23 18.00 8.87
CA ILE A 2 2.61 16.94 7.93
C ILE A 2 4.09 17.21 7.64
N GLN A 3 4.98 16.47 8.30
CA GLN A 3 6.37 16.44 7.87
C GLN A 3 6.36 15.80 6.48
N ASN A 4 6.88 16.52 5.49
CA ASN A 4 7.11 16.00 4.16
C ASN A 4 8.27 14.99 4.29
N CYS A 5 7.96 13.75 4.70
CA CYS A 5 8.95 12.74 5.10
C CYS A 5 9.85 12.23 3.95
N THR A 6 9.66 12.73 2.73
CA THR A 6 10.45 12.35 1.56
C THR A 6 10.61 13.55 0.62
N GLU A 7 11.86 13.90 0.33
CA GLU A 7 12.24 14.87 -0.72
C GLU A 7 11.97 14.28 -2.12
N LYS A 8 11.92 12.95 -2.24
CA LYS A 8 11.68 12.24 -3.48
C LYS A 8 10.19 12.04 -3.71
N GLN A 9 9.65 12.65 -4.77
CA GLN A 9 8.32 12.33 -5.27
C GLN A 9 8.38 10.96 -5.96
N TYR A 10 7.73 9.96 -5.38
CA TYR A 10 7.56 8.66 -6.01
C TYR A 10 6.32 8.68 -6.90
N HIS A 11 6.42 8.13 -8.09
CA HIS A 11 5.24 7.95 -8.93
C HIS A 11 4.25 7.02 -8.21
N PRO A 12 2.93 7.26 -8.21
CA PRO A 12 2.02 6.43 -7.40
C PRO A 12 2.02 4.95 -7.85
N ALA A 13 2.35 4.67 -9.11
CA ALA A 13 2.59 3.31 -9.60
C ALA A 13 3.80 2.63 -8.93
N GLU A 14 4.88 3.38 -8.68
CA GLU A 14 6.06 2.89 -7.97
C GLU A 14 5.72 2.59 -6.51
N VAL A 15 4.95 3.46 -5.86
CA VAL A 15 4.46 3.23 -4.48
C VAL A 15 3.56 2.00 -4.43
N ALA A 16 2.64 1.84 -5.39
CA ALA A 16 1.79 0.65 -5.49
C ALA A 16 2.64 -0.63 -5.60
N HIS A 17 3.71 -0.60 -6.39
CA HIS A 17 4.59 -1.75 -6.55
C HIS A 17 5.39 -2.08 -5.27
N ILE A 18 5.85 -1.06 -4.54
CA ILE A 18 6.52 -1.23 -3.24
C ILE A 18 5.57 -1.87 -2.23
N LEU A 19 4.31 -1.41 -2.17
CA LEU A 19 3.29 -1.96 -1.28
C LEU A 19 3.01 -3.44 -1.62
N ASP A 20 2.83 -3.77 -2.90
CA ASP A 20 2.61 -5.16 -3.33
C ASP A 20 3.81 -6.06 -2.98
N SER A 21 5.03 -5.55 -3.16
CA SER A 21 6.26 -6.26 -2.77
C SER A 21 6.34 -6.47 -1.27
N ALA A 22 6.01 -5.47 -0.45
CA ALA A 22 5.98 -5.59 1.00
C ALA A 22 4.94 -6.63 1.46
N LEU A 23 3.74 -6.61 0.87
CA LEU A 23 2.68 -7.56 1.20
C LEU A 23 3.09 -9.00 0.91
N SER A 24 3.70 -9.22 -0.26
CA SER A 24 4.15 -10.54 -0.68
C SER A 24 5.14 -11.17 0.31
N ARG A 25 5.93 -10.34 1.00
CA ARG A 25 6.94 -10.76 1.98
C ARG A 25 6.39 -10.89 3.41
N LEU A 26 5.26 -10.25 3.70
CA LEU A 26 4.63 -10.23 5.03
C LEU A 26 3.88 -11.54 5.37
N GLN A 27 3.91 -12.55 4.48
CA GLN A 27 3.16 -13.82 4.59
C GLN A 27 2.92 -14.27 6.05
N PRO A 28 1.70 -14.69 6.41
CA PRO A 28 1.40 -15.07 7.78
C PRO A 28 2.22 -16.30 8.19
N CYS A 29 3.01 -16.17 9.26
CA CYS A 29 3.81 -17.28 9.79
C CYS A 29 3.00 -18.32 10.58
N SER A 30 1.72 -18.05 10.87
CA SER A 30 0.83 -18.96 11.61
C SER A 30 -0.63 -18.69 11.30
N SER A 31 -1.50 -19.68 11.52
CA SER A 31 -2.95 -19.57 11.33
C SER A 31 -3.61 -18.49 12.21
N GLN A 32 -3.03 -18.21 13.39
CA GLN A 32 -3.49 -17.14 14.28
C GLN A 32 -3.27 -15.75 13.68
N ASN A 33 -2.27 -15.59 12.81
CA ASN A 33 -1.95 -14.32 12.17
C ASN A 33 -2.72 -14.09 10.87
N VAL A 34 -3.42 -15.10 10.35
CA VAL A 34 -4.17 -15.01 9.09
C VAL A 34 -5.27 -13.94 9.10
N PRO A 35 -6.09 -13.80 10.16
CA PRO A 35 -7.10 -12.73 10.22
C PRO A 35 -6.47 -11.33 10.16
N ILE A 36 -5.39 -11.12 10.90
CA ILE A 36 -4.66 -9.84 10.93
C ILE A 36 -4.04 -9.55 9.56
N PHE A 37 -3.42 -10.56 8.93
CA PHE A 37 -2.88 -10.42 7.58
C PHE A 37 -3.95 -10.01 6.57
N ARG A 38 -5.16 -10.59 6.65
CA ARG A 38 -6.30 -10.22 5.79
C ARG A 38 -6.77 -8.78 5.99
N GLU A 39 -6.75 -8.28 7.22
CA GLU A 39 -7.04 -6.87 7.49
C GLU A 39 -5.97 -5.94 6.88
N ILE A 40 -4.70 -6.33 6.96
CA ILE A 40 -3.59 -5.61 6.32
C ILE A 40 -3.76 -5.60 4.80
N GLU A 41 -4.07 -6.75 4.18
CA GLU A 41 -4.35 -6.86 2.74
C GLU A 41 -5.48 -5.91 2.32
N MET A 42 -6.58 -5.91 3.08
CA MET A 42 -7.75 -5.05 2.80
C MET A 42 -7.38 -3.57 2.87
N CYS A 43 -6.75 -3.14 3.96
CA CYS A 43 -6.34 -1.75 4.15
C CYS A 43 -5.37 -1.30 3.05
N MET A 44 -4.40 -2.16 2.70
CA MET A 44 -3.43 -1.84 1.65
C MET A 44 -4.09 -1.76 0.26
N GLY A 45 -5.09 -2.60 0.00
CA GLY A 45 -5.93 -2.51 -1.20
C GLY A 45 -6.69 -1.19 -1.30
N ILE A 46 -7.26 -0.70 -0.20
CA ILE A 46 -7.95 0.60 -0.15
C ILE A 46 -6.98 1.75 -0.47
N VAL A 47 -5.83 1.78 0.21
CA VAL A 47 -4.81 2.81 -0.01
C VAL A 47 -4.32 2.79 -1.46
N LYS A 48 -4.00 1.61 -2.01
CA LYS A 48 -3.57 1.47 -3.41
C LYS A 48 -4.63 1.99 -4.38
N ASN A 49 -5.89 1.63 -4.15
CA ASN A 49 -6.98 2.07 -5.03
C ASN A 49 -7.20 3.58 -4.97
N GLN A 50 -7.14 4.18 -3.77
CA GLN A 50 -7.25 5.63 -3.61
C GLN A 50 -6.08 6.38 -4.28
N MET A 51 -4.85 5.86 -4.15
CA MET A 51 -3.67 6.44 -4.80
C MET A 51 -3.76 6.39 -6.33
N LEU A 52 -4.19 5.24 -6.89
CA LEU A 52 -4.35 5.10 -8.34
C LEU A 52 -5.53 5.92 -8.86
N ALA A 53 -6.63 6.01 -8.12
CA ALA A 53 -7.78 6.82 -8.50
C ALA A 53 -7.39 8.30 -8.69
N LEU A 54 -6.52 8.84 -7.84
CA LEU A 54 -5.99 10.20 -7.98
C LEU A 54 -5.25 10.43 -9.31
N ILE A 55 -4.61 9.40 -9.88
CA ILE A 55 -4.00 9.48 -11.22
C ILE A 55 -5.08 9.54 -12.30
N TYR A 56 -6.10 8.67 -12.21
CA TYR A 56 -7.15 8.59 -13.23
C TYR A 56 -8.13 9.79 -13.21
N THR A 57 -8.14 10.59 -12.14
CA THR A 57 -8.98 11.80 -12.03
C THR A 57 -8.33 13.10 -12.48
N HIS A 58 -7.02 13.11 -12.79
CA HIS A 58 -6.32 14.29 -13.29
C HIS A 58 -5.77 14.03 -14.70
N PRO A 59 -6.39 14.57 -15.77
CA PRO A 59 -5.94 14.45 -17.15
C PRO A 59 -4.68 15.26 -17.47
#